data_AF-A0A0A9XV47-F1
#
_entry.id   AF-A0A0A9XV47-F1
#
_cell.length_a   1.000
_cell.length_b   1.000
_cell.length_c   1.000
_cell.angle_alpha   90.00
_cell.angle_beta   90.00
_cell.angle_gamma   90.00
#
_symmetry.space_group_name_H-M   'P 1'
#
loop_
_entity.id
_entity.type
_entity.pdbx_description
1 polymer ?
#
loop_
_entity_poly.entity_id
_entity_poly.type
_entity_poly.pdbx_seq_one_letter_code
_entity_poly.pdbx_strand_id
1 'polypeptide(L)'
;GSSVFETKYNCTLPPPWVNASTYKSQKKLLYPVNVGRNVAREMASTFYILASDIELYPSPGVIGDFLEMIRRQDAPLRHKNPKVFPLSIFELEANMNLPNDKTELVAMLKNGTAIPFHKKVCPGCHNVPRSKEWLRANSTQAGLRVFHIGKRTGYFVHWEPIYIGTHSDPLYDERLSWEGKSDKMTQGYALCVLDYEFQILDNAFLVHKPGIKTLKKDPARAIAAGRTNSLIRKTIFPEMKILYGSRKGCAV
;
A
#
# COMPACT_ATOMS: atom_id res chain seq x y z
N GLY A 1 -30.24 12.33 16.36
CA GLY A 1 -29.59 13.40 15.61
C GLY A 1 -28.44 12.82 14.82
N SER A 2 -28.49 12.90 13.49
CA SER A 2 -27.35 12.74 12.58
C SER A 2 -27.76 13.26 11.19
N SER A 3 -27.84 14.59 11.05
CA SER A 3 -28.08 15.26 9.76
C SER A 3 -26.80 15.86 9.16
N VAL A 4 -25.61 15.43 9.61
CA VAL A 4 -24.36 16.14 9.32
C VAL A 4 -23.75 15.80 7.95
N PHE A 5 -24.25 14.80 7.22
CA PHE A 5 -23.65 14.40 5.93
C PHE A 5 -24.65 14.03 4.82
N GLU A 6 -25.75 14.78 4.65
CA GLU A 6 -26.52 14.71 3.39
C GLU A 6 -25.92 15.60 2.29
N THR A 7 -24.62 15.48 2.05
CA THR A 7 -24.08 16.04 0.79
C THR A 7 -24.44 15.09 -0.34
N LYS A 8 -25.58 15.35 -1.00
CA LYS A 8 -25.93 14.71 -2.27
C LYS A 8 -24.98 15.22 -3.35
N TYR A 9 -23.86 14.53 -3.53
CA TYR A 9 -22.96 14.80 -4.65
C TYR A 9 -23.59 14.26 -5.93
N ASN A 10 -23.78 15.14 -6.91
CA ASN A 10 -24.19 14.72 -8.24
C ASN A 10 -22.97 14.28 -9.04
N CYS A 11 -22.72 12.97 -9.07
CA CYS A 11 -21.61 12.36 -9.82
C CYS A 11 -21.74 12.47 -11.35
N THR A 12 -22.83 13.05 -11.88
CA THR A 12 -22.95 13.34 -13.33
C THR A 12 -22.30 14.66 -13.73
N LEU A 13 -22.05 15.56 -12.76
CA LEU A 13 -21.34 16.81 -13.03
C LEU A 13 -19.83 16.59 -13.03
N PRO A 14 -19.06 17.26 -13.91
CA PRO A 14 -17.62 17.22 -13.85
C PRO A 14 -17.13 17.77 -12.50
N PRO A 15 -16.03 17.24 -11.96
CA PRO A 15 -15.51 17.75 -10.70
C PRO A 15 -15.18 19.25 -10.79
N PRO A 16 -15.39 20.04 -9.71
CA PRO A 16 -15.23 21.49 -9.75
C PRO A 16 -13.78 21.93 -10.04
N TRP A 17 -12.80 21.03 -9.94
CA TRP A 17 -11.39 21.29 -10.24
C TRP A 17 -10.98 21.02 -11.69
N VAL A 18 -11.87 20.56 -12.58
CA VAL A 18 -11.51 20.23 -13.97
C VAL A 18 -10.87 21.41 -14.72
N ASN A 19 -11.32 22.63 -14.44
CA ASN A 19 -10.81 23.86 -15.06
C ASN A 19 -10.02 24.76 -14.10
N ALA A 20 -9.72 24.28 -12.89
CA ALA A 20 -9.04 25.09 -11.88
C ALA A 20 -7.56 24.73 -11.78
N SER A 21 -6.68 25.74 -11.86
CA SER A 21 -5.27 25.54 -11.54
C SER A 21 -5.11 25.39 -10.04
N THR A 22 -4.69 24.20 -9.59
CA THR A 22 -4.50 23.94 -8.15
C THR A 22 -3.38 24.82 -7.58
N TYR A 23 -3.45 25.16 -6.29
CA TYR A 23 -2.39 25.90 -5.60
C TYR A 23 -1.01 25.24 -5.78
N LYS A 24 -0.96 23.90 -5.69
CA LYS A 24 0.23 23.09 -5.95
C LYS A 24 0.80 23.38 -7.34
N SER A 25 -0.04 23.37 -8.38
CA SER A 25 0.37 23.66 -9.76
C SER A 25 0.87 25.09 -9.92
N GLN A 26 0.13 26.09 -9.40
CA GLN A 26 0.49 27.50 -9.49
C GLN A 26 1.84 27.81 -8.83
N LYS A 27 2.12 27.17 -7.68
CA LYS A 27 3.35 27.35 -6.92
C LYS A 27 4.45 26.36 -7.26
N LYS A 28 4.23 25.48 -8.27
CA LYS A 28 5.17 24.43 -8.69
C LYS A 28 5.67 23.55 -7.53
N LEU A 29 4.75 23.23 -6.60
CA LEU A 29 5.05 22.43 -5.42
C LEU A 29 4.99 20.93 -5.73
N LEU A 30 5.78 20.17 -5.00
CA LEU A 30 5.68 18.70 -4.99
C LEU A 30 4.53 18.27 -4.07
N TYR A 31 3.92 17.11 -4.34
CA TYR A 31 2.83 16.60 -3.50
C TYR A 31 3.41 15.95 -2.23
N PRO A 32 3.09 16.47 -1.03
CA PRO A 32 3.69 16.02 0.23
C PRO A 32 2.99 14.75 0.74
N VAL A 33 3.11 13.66 -0.02
CA VAL A 33 2.37 12.41 0.23
C VAL A 33 2.64 11.84 1.63
N ASN A 34 3.89 11.91 2.11
CA ASN A 34 4.26 11.35 3.40
C ASN A 34 3.82 12.20 4.59
N VAL A 35 3.81 13.53 4.44
CA VAL A 35 3.16 14.43 5.42
C VAL A 35 1.68 14.06 5.54
N GLY A 36 0.99 13.92 4.41
CA GLY A 36 -0.43 13.53 4.41
C GLY A 36 -0.68 12.18 5.09
N ARG A 37 0.19 11.18 4.85
CA ARG A 37 0.12 9.88 5.52
C ARG A 37 0.34 9.96 7.02
N ASN A 38 1.34 10.71 7.46
CA ASN A 38 1.65 10.85 8.89
C ASN A 38 0.55 11.62 9.63
N VAL A 39 0.07 12.75 9.08
CA VAL A 39 -1.07 13.49 9.65
C VAL A 39 -2.31 12.61 9.75
N ALA A 40 -2.68 11.90 8.67
CA ALA A 40 -3.84 11.01 8.69
C ALA A 40 -3.69 9.89 9.74
N ARG A 41 -2.48 9.35 9.88
CA ARG A 41 -2.17 8.34 10.90
C ARG A 41 -2.28 8.92 12.31
N GLU A 42 -1.66 10.06 12.59
CA GLU A 42 -1.67 10.68 13.92
C GLU A 42 -3.08 11.10 14.36
N MET A 43 -3.93 11.49 13.41
CA MET A 43 -5.32 11.86 13.68
C MET A 43 -6.27 10.67 13.74
N ALA A 44 -5.84 9.46 13.37
CA ALA A 44 -6.67 8.27 13.48
C ALA A 44 -6.89 7.93 14.97
N SER A 45 -8.15 7.69 15.36
CA SER A 45 -8.51 7.29 16.72
C SER A 45 -8.55 5.77 16.92
N THR A 46 -8.27 5.00 15.87
CA THR A 46 -8.35 3.53 15.86
C THR A 46 -6.99 2.90 16.07
N PHE A 47 -6.94 1.77 16.78
CA PHE A 47 -5.69 1.05 17.03
C PHE A 47 -5.02 0.53 15.75
N TYR A 48 -5.82 -0.03 14.84
CA TYR A 48 -5.38 -0.49 13.53
C TYR A 48 -5.62 0.56 12.46
N ILE A 49 -4.66 0.70 11.53
CA ILE A 49 -4.64 1.76 10.52
C ILE A 49 -4.31 1.17 9.16
N LEU A 50 -5.12 1.47 8.15
CA LEU A 50 -4.85 1.16 6.75
C LEU A 50 -4.58 2.45 5.98
N ALA A 51 -3.31 2.81 5.81
CA ALA A 51 -2.92 3.96 5.00
C ALA A 51 -2.97 3.58 3.51
N SER A 52 -4.11 3.83 2.85
CA SER A 52 -4.37 3.47 1.45
C SER A 52 -4.45 4.70 0.55
N ASP A 53 -4.03 4.55 -0.71
CA ASP A 53 -4.25 5.55 -1.74
C ASP A 53 -5.75 5.54 -2.13
N ILE A 54 -6.32 6.70 -2.50
CA ILE A 54 -7.77 6.83 -2.78
C ILE A 54 -8.28 5.94 -3.93
N GLU A 55 -7.40 5.56 -4.85
CA GLU A 55 -7.71 4.68 -5.99
C GLU A 55 -7.64 3.18 -5.64
N LEU A 56 -7.30 2.84 -4.39
CA LEU A 56 -7.13 1.47 -3.90
C LEU A 56 -8.30 1.07 -2.99
N TYR A 57 -9.19 0.25 -3.55
CA TYR A 57 -10.40 -0.24 -2.91
C TYR A 57 -10.13 -1.56 -2.17
N PRO A 58 -10.37 -1.65 -0.86
CA PRO A 58 -10.25 -2.90 -0.13
C PRO A 58 -11.33 -3.92 -0.52
N SER A 59 -10.97 -5.20 -0.45
CA SER A 59 -11.92 -6.31 -0.63
C SER A 59 -13.10 -6.18 0.35
N PRO A 60 -14.35 -6.47 -0.08
CA PRO A 60 -15.51 -6.41 0.80
C PRO A 60 -15.33 -7.23 2.08
N GLY A 61 -15.88 -6.73 3.20
CA GLY A 61 -15.83 -7.43 4.49
C GLY A 61 -14.50 -7.36 5.25
N VAL A 62 -13.40 -6.89 4.62
CA VAL A 62 -12.04 -7.00 5.20
C VAL A 62 -11.91 -6.44 6.61
N ILE A 63 -12.60 -5.34 6.93
CA ILE A 63 -12.51 -4.71 8.26
C ILE A 63 -13.06 -5.65 9.33
N GLY A 64 -14.26 -6.19 9.12
CA GLY A 64 -14.91 -7.09 10.08
C GLY A 64 -14.12 -8.40 10.24
N ASP A 65 -13.73 -9.00 9.11
CA ASP A 65 -12.99 -10.26 9.13
C ASP A 65 -11.59 -10.11 9.73
N PHE A 66 -10.94 -8.97 9.51
CA PHE A 66 -9.66 -8.65 10.13
C PHE A 66 -9.78 -8.52 11.65
N LEU A 67 -10.76 -7.76 12.13
CA LEU A 67 -10.99 -7.61 13.58
C LEU A 67 -11.35 -8.94 14.25
N GLU A 68 -12.13 -9.78 13.59
CA GLU A 68 -12.43 -11.13 14.06
C GLU A 68 -11.16 -12.01 14.09
N MET A 69 -10.32 -11.95 13.05
CA MET A 69 -9.03 -12.64 13.04
C MET A 69 -8.15 -12.21 14.21
N ILE A 70 -8.06 -10.90 14.48
CA ILE A 70 -7.33 -10.37 15.63
C ILE A 70 -7.95 -10.91 16.93
N ARG A 71 -9.27 -10.95 17.07
CA ARG A 71 -9.94 -11.46 18.28
C ARG A 71 -9.63 -12.93 18.55
N ARG A 72 -9.54 -13.76 17.51
CA ARG A 72 -9.23 -15.20 17.63
C ARG A 72 -7.82 -15.50 18.13
N GLN A 73 -6.85 -14.60 17.89
CA GLN A 73 -5.46 -14.77 18.32
C GLN A 73 -4.81 -16.10 17.87
N ASP A 74 -5.05 -16.49 16.61
CA ASP A 74 -4.44 -17.67 15.98
C ASP A 74 -2.90 -17.64 16.07
N ALA A 75 -2.24 -18.80 16.01
CA ALA A 75 -0.82 -18.94 16.35
C ALA A 75 0.14 -17.89 15.77
N PRO A 76 0.08 -17.51 14.46
CA PRO A 76 0.93 -16.45 13.90
C PRO A 76 0.79 -15.08 14.58
N LEU A 77 -0.40 -14.74 15.09
CA LEU A 77 -0.64 -13.46 15.78
C LEU A 77 0.05 -13.39 17.14
N ARG A 78 0.35 -14.55 17.75
CA ARG A 78 1.02 -14.66 19.05
C ARG A 78 2.55 -14.53 18.97
N HIS A 79 3.10 -14.37 17.76
CA HIS A 79 4.52 -14.09 17.59
C HIS A 79 4.90 -12.77 18.28
N LYS A 80 6.07 -12.75 18.91
CA LYS A 80 6.58 -11.58 19.66
C LYS A 80 7.09 -10.46 18.77
N ASN A 81 7.46 -10.78 17.53
CA ASN A 81 7.94 -9.78 16.59
C ASN A 81 6.83 -8.76 16.26
N PRO A 82 7.19 -7.49 16.01
CA PRO A 82 6.25 -6.53 15.48
C PRO A 82 5.74 -7.01 14.11
N LYS A 83 4.50 -6.69 13.78
CA LYS A 83 3.82 -7.26 12.61
C LYS A 83 2.96 -6.23 11.90
N VAL A 84 2.94 -6.35 10.58
CA VAL A 84 2.06 -5.62 9.68
C VAL A 84 1.35 -6.60 8.76
N PHE A 85 0.18 -6.23 8.28
CA PHE A 85 -0.67 -7.09 7.46
C PHE A 85 -0.78 -6.52 6.04
N PRO A 86 0.14 -6.88 5.13
CA PRO A 86 0.12 -6.39 3.76
C PRO A 86 -1.06 -6.97 2.97
N LEU A 87 -1.69 -6.12 2.16
CA LEU A 87 -2.75 -6.50 1.24
C LEU A 87 -2.16 -6.59 -0.18
N SER A 88 -2.40 -7.71 -0.86
CA SER A 88 -2.02 -7.88 -2.27
C SER A 88 -2.82 -6.91 -3.13
N ILE A 89 -2.17 -6.26 -4.10
CA ILE A 89 -2.80 -5.23 -4.94
C ILE A 89 -2.97 -5.76 -6.37
N PHE A 90 -4.11 -5.47 -6.97
CA PHE A 90 -4.45 -5.85 -8.35
C PHE A 90 -5.01 -4.66 -9.13
N GLU A 91 -4.77 -4.61 -10.43
CA GLU A 91 -5.35 -3.61 -11.34
C GLU A 91 -6.39 -4.25 -12.21
N LEU A 92 -7.53 -3.58 -12.37
CA LEU A 92 -8.63 -4.03 -13.21
C LEU A 92 -8.67 -3.21 -14.50
N GLU A 93 -9.23 -3.78 -15.56
CA GLU A 93 -9.64 -3.00 -16.72
C GLU A 93 -10.72 -1.98 -16.33
N ALA A 94 -10.75 -0.84 -17.04
CA ALA A 94 -11.51 0.34 -16.62
C ALA A 94 -13.04 0.10 -16.57
N ASN A 95 -13.55 -0.77 -17.42
CA ASN A 95 -14.96 -1.15 -17.54
C ASN A 95 -15.38 -2.27 -16.58
N MET A 96 -14.46 -2.82 -15.78
CA MET A 96 -14.78 -3.91 -14.87
C MET A 96 -15.38 -3.43 -13.55
N ASN A 97 -16.28 -4.25 -13.02
CA ASN A 97 -16.78 -4.10 -11.66
C ASN A 97 -15.74 -4.59 -10.64
N LEU A 98 -15.82 -4.05 -9.42
CA LEU A 98 -14.99 -4.55 -8.32
C LEU A 98 -15.42 -5.99 -8.00
N PRO A 99 -14.48 -6.93 -7.80
CA PRO A 99 -14.80 -8.28 -7.39
C PRO A 99 -15.40 -8.29 -5.98
N ASN A 100 -16.40 -9.14 -5.77
CA ASN A 100 -17.03 -9.33 -4.47
C ASN A 100 -16.12 -10.11 -3.51
N ASP A 101 -15.27 -10.98 -4.05
CA ASP A 101 -14.37 -11.82 -3.27
C ASP A 101 -13.11 -12.23 -4.06
N LYS A 102 -12.24 -13.01 -3.42
CA LYS A 102 -11.02 -13.54 -4.03
C LYS A 102 -11.31 -14.50 -5.18
N THR A 103 -12.41 -15.24 -5.15
CA THR A 103 -12.77 -16.22 -6.18
C THR A 103 -13.06 -15.51 -7.50
N GLU A 104 -13.86 -14.44 -7.46
CA GLU A 104 -14.10 -13.57 -8.62
C GLU A 104 -12.81 -12.91 -9.10
N LEU A 105 -12.00 -12.36 -8.19
CA LEU A 105 -10.71 -11.77 -8.55
C LEU A 105 -9.80 -12.78 -9.28
N VAL A 106 -9.72 -14.02 -8.81
CA VAL A 106 -8.94 -15.08 -9.46
C VAL A 106 -9.50 -15.43 -10.84
N ALA A 107 -10.82 -15.42 -11.03
CA ALA A 107 -11.43 -15.59 -12.34
C ALA A 107 -11.05 -14.44 -13.30
N MET A 108 -11.05 -13.20 -12.81
CA MET A 108 -10.61 -12.02 -13.56
C MET A 108 -9.11 -12.08 -13.94
N LEU A 109 -8.26 -12.60 -13.05
CA LEU A 109 -6.85 -12.83 -13.36
C LEU A 109 -6.66 -13.90 -14.44
N LYS A 110 -7.49 -14.95 -14.45
CA LYS A 110 -7.43 -16.03 -15.45
C LYS A 110 -7.91 -15.56 -16.82
N ASN A 111 -8.95 -14.73 -16.88
CA ASN A 111 -9.49 -14.22 -18.15
C ASN A 111 -8.78 -12.95 -18.66
N GLY A 112 -7.84 -12.39 -17.89
CA GLY A 112 -7.00 -11.26 -18.29
C GLY A 112 -7.58 -9.87 -17.99
N THR A 113 -8.78 -9.79 -17.44
CA THR A 113 -9.44 -8.51 -17.07
C THR A 113 -8.91 -7.90 -15.76
N ALA A 114 -8.07 -8.64 -15.04
CA ALA A 114 -7.26 -8.14 -13.93
C ALA A 114 -5.79 -8.56 -14.07
N ILE A 115 -4.89 -7.79 -13.46
CA ILE A 115 -3.46 -8.10 -13.38
C ILE A 115 -2.89 -7.79 -11.98
N PRO A 116 -1.79 -8.44 -11.56
CA PRO A 116 -1.01 -7.97 -10.42
C PRO A 116 -0.58 -6.51 -10.59
N PHE A 117 -0.59 -5.76 -9.49
CA PHE A 117 -0.33 -4.32 -9.51
C PHE A 117 1.01 -3.95 -10.12
N HIS A 118 0.98 -2.95 -11.01
CA HIS A 118 2.13 -2.47 -11.76
C HIS A 118 2.82 -3.54 -12.61
N LYS A 119 2.14 -4.65 -12.98
CA LYS A 119 2.72 -5.66 -13.88
C LYS A 119 3.19 -5.08 -15.22
N LYS A 120 2.58 -3.99 -15.70
CA LYS A 120 2.99 -3.28 -16.93
C LYS A 120 3.91 -2.07 -16.69
N VAL A 121 4.23 -1.75 -15.43
CA VAL A 121 5.02 -0.56 -15.04
C VAL A 121 6.33 -0.95 -14.35
N CYS A 122 6.25 -1.82 -13.35
CA CYS A 122 7.38 -2.41 -12.66
C CYS A 122 7.02 -3.83 -12.17
N PRO A 123 7.26 -4.87 -12.99
CA PRO A 123 6.90 -6.25 -12.65
C PRO A 123 7.51 -6.77 -11.34
N GLY A 124 8.66 -6.20 -10.92
CA GLY A 124 9.37 -6.62 -9.71
C GLY A 124 8.98 -5.90 -8.42
N CYS A 125 8.43 -4.68 -8.51
CA CYS A 125 8.30 -3.77 -7.35
C CYS A 125 7.25 -4.23 -6.32
N HIS A 126 6.17 -4.84 -6.79
CA HIS A 126 5.06 -5.27 -5.93
C HIS A 126 4.90 -6.79 -5.88
N ASN A 127 5.98 -7.54 -6.12
CA ASN A 127 5.97 -8.98 -5.97
C ASN A 127 5.73 -9.35 -4.50
N VAL A 128 4.61 -10.01 -4.24
CA VAL A 128 4.24 -10.51 -2.92
C VAL A 128 4.82 -11.92 -2.74
N PRO A 129 5.47 -12.23 -1.60
CA PRO A 129 5.89 -13.60 -1.28
C PRO A 129 4.75 -14.60 -1.43
N ARG A 130 5.03 -15.75 -2.07
CA ARG A 130 4.05 -16.83 -2.28
C ARG A 130 2.79 -16.41 -3.06
N SER A 131 2.87 -15.39 -3.92
CA SER A 131 1.71 -14.88 -4.68
C SER A 131 1.04 -15.93 -5.57
N LYS A 132 1.81 -16.82 -6.21
CA LYS A 132 1.25 -17.90 -7.03
C LYS A 132 0.49 -18.93 -6.20
N GLU A 133 1.01 -19.28 -5.03
CA GLU A 133 0.36 -20.18 -4.08
C GLU A 133 -0.88 -19.53 -3.47
N TRP A 134 -0.81 -18.23 -3.16
CA TRP A 134 -1.94 -17.45 -2.66
C TRP A 134 -3.12 -17.49 -3.62
N LEU A 135 -2.88 -17.35 -4.93
CA LEU A 135 -3.92 -17.43 -5.98
C LEU A 135 -4.55 -18.82 -6.12
N ARG A 136 -3.84 -19.88 -5.73
CA ARG A 136 -4.34 -21.27 -5.79
C ARG A 136 -4.99 -21.71 -4.49
N ALA A 137 -4.65 -21.06 -3.37
CA ALA A 137 -5.23 -21.37 -2.08
C ALA A 137 -6.72 -21.04 -2.08
N ASN A 138 -7.53 -22.03 -1.71
CA ASN A 138 -8.97 -21.89 -1.60
C ASN A 138 -9.32 -20.73 -0.66
N SER A 139 -10.29 -19.92 -1.08
CA SER A 139 -10.89 -18.93 -0.21
C SER A 139 -11.60 -19.68 0.92
N THR A 140 -11.01 -19.71 2.12
CA THR A 140 -11.64 -20.38 3.26
C THR A 140 -12.96 -19.68 3.57
N GLN A 141 -14.06 -20.42 3.62
CA GLN A 141 -15.38 -19.85 3.96
C GLN A 141 -15.46 -19.34 5.41
N ALA A 142 -14.50 -19.68 6.28
CA ALA A 142 -14.50 -19.32 7.68
C ALA A 142 -13.50 -18.19 8.00
N GLY A 143 -13.78 -16.97 7.53
CA GLY A 143 -13.05 -15.74 7.91
C GLY A 143 -11.59 -15.65 7.44
N LEU A 144 -10.98 -14.48 7.72
CA LEU A 144 -9.62 -14.13 7.31
C LEU A 144 -8.55 -14.83 8.17
N ARG A 145 -7.47 -15.31 7.57
CA ARG A 145 -6.32 -15.93 8.26
C ARG A 145 -4.99 -15.43 7.70
N VAL A 146 -3.94 -15.62 8.50
CA VAL A 146 -2.55 -15.47 8.02
C VAL A 146 -2.21 -16.65 7.11
N PHE A 147 -1.98 -16.37 5.84
CA PHE A 147 -1.56 -17.33 4.82
C PHE A 147 -0.05 -17.59 4.86
N HIS A 148 0.74 -16.52 4.99
CA HIS A 148 2.19 -16.61 4.96
C HIS A 148 2.83 -15.45 5.72
N ILE A 149 3.96 -15.71 6.39
CA ILE A 149 4.75 -14.67 7.03
C ILE A 149 5.96 -14.37 6.13
N GLY A 150 5.96 -13.19 5.53
CA GLY A 150 7.05 -12.69 4.70
C GLY A 150 8.06 -11.82 5.46
N LYS A 151 9.19 -11.57 4.80
CA LYS A 151 10.22 -10.60 5.21
C LYS A 151 10.65 -9.77 4.00
N ARG A 152 10.99 -8.50 4.25
CA ARG A 152 11.49 -7.57 3.22
C ARG A 152 13.01 -7.73 3.01
N THR A 153 13.43 -8.94 2.68
CA THR A 153 14.85 -9.32 2.48
C THR A 153 15.02 -10.15 1.21
N GLY A 154 16.25 -10.25 0.71
CA GLY A 154 16.55 -11.06 -0.49
C GLY A 154 15.76 -10.55 -1.71
N TYR A 155 15.02 -11.44 -2.38
CA TYR A 155 14.22 -11.09 -3.55
C TYR A 155 13.13 -10.04 -3.27
N PHE A 156 12.72 -9.88 -2.00
CA PHE A 156 11.66 -8.96 -1.58
C PHE A 156 12.19 -7.70 -0.89
N VAL A 157 13.50 -7.41 -0.99
CA VAL A 157 14.10 -6.25 -0.31
C VAL A 157 13.50 -4.91 -0.75
N HIS A 158 12.95 -4.84 -1.95
CA HIS A 158 12.31 -3.65 -2.52
C HIS A 158 10.77 -3.77 -2.55
N TRP A 159 10.20 -4.74 -1.85
CA TRP A 159 8.74 -4.88 -1.79
C TRP A 159 8.12 -3.68 -1.04
N GLU A 160 7.16 -3.01 -1.68
CA GLU A 160 6.41 -1.86 -1.15
C GLU A 160 4.92 -2.21 -1.03
N PRO A 161 4.49 -2.95 -0.01
CA PRO A 161 3.07 -3.23 0.21
C PRO A 161 2.33 -2.02 0.79
N ILE A 162 1.02 -1.97 0.53
CA ILE A 162 0.08 -1.27 1.43
C ILE A 162 -0.34 -2.28 2.50
N TYR A 163 -0.37 -1.86 3.75
CA TYR A 163 -0.61 -2.76 4.87
C TYR A 163 -1.51 -2.14 5.93
N ILE A 164 -2.17 -3.02 6.70
CA ILE A 164 -2.78 -2.67 7.98
C ILE A 164 -1.69 -2.72 9.04
N GLY A 165 -1.51 -1.63 9.77
CA GLY A 165 -0.50 -1.45 10.81
C GLY A 165 -1.08 -0.81 12.06
N THR A 166 -0.23 -0.16 12.85
CA THR A 166 -0.62 0.56 14.08
C THR A 166 0.12 1.90 14.21
N HIS A 167 -0.24 2.69 15.23
CA HIS A 167 0.53 3.89 15.60
C HIS A 167 1.97 3.60 16.08
N SER A 168 2.35 2.34 16.28
CA SER A 168 3.72 1.98 16.70
C SER A 168 4.69 1.81 15.53
N ASP A 169 4.19 1.79 14.29
CA ASP A 169 5.04 1.53 13.12
C ASP A 169 5.95 2.73 12.82
N PRO A 170 7.11 2.57 12.16
CA PRO A 170 7.92 3.69 11.70
C PRO A 170 7.10 4.67 10.85
N LEU A 171 7.26 5.98 11.09
CA LEU A 171 6.62 7.03 10.28
C LEU A 171 7.24 7.08 8.87
N TYR A 172 6.50 7.67 7.94
CA TYR A 172 7.03 7.95 6.61
C TYR A 172 7.96 9.17 6.66
N ASP A 173 9.03 9.17 5.85
CA ASP A 173 9.92 10.33 5.77
C ASP A 173 9.25 11.46 4.97
N GLU A 174 8.90 12.54 5.67
CA GLU A 174 8.11 13.66 5.14
C GLU A 174 8.83 14.49 4.07
N ARG A 175 10.15 14.32 3.92
CA ARG A 175 10.94 14.99 2.87
C ARG A 175 10.69 14.38 1.49
N LEU A 176 10.05 13.21 1.43
CA LEU A 176 9.77 12.49 0.20
C LEU A 176 8.40 12.86 -0.39
N SER A 177 8.38 13.06 -1.71
CA SER A 177 7.18 13.44 -2.45
C SER A 177 6.72 12.34 -3.41
N TRP A 178 5.46 12.42 -3.86
CA TRP A 178 4.91 11.45 -4.82
C TRP A 178 5.58 11.49 -6.20
N GLU A 179 5.98 12.68 -6.66
CA GLU A 179 6.75 12.84 -7.90
C GLU A 179 8.13 12.20 -7.78
N GLY A 180 8.71 12.26 -6.58
CA GLY A 180 10.02 11.72 -6.25
C GLY A 180 10.12 10.19 -6.33
N LYS A 181 9.00 9.48 -6.27
CA LYS A 181 8.96 8.00 -6.13
C LYS A 181 9.73 7.54 -4.88
N SER A 182 9.81 6.22 -4.67
CA SER A 182 10.52 5.61 -3.53
C SER A 182 10.08 6.15 -2.16
N ASP A 183 8.89 6.73 -2.09
CA ASP A 183 8.34 7.44 -0.92
C ASP A 183 8.04 6.50 0.25
N LYS A 184 8.01 5.18 0.01
CA LYS A 184 7.79 4.15 1.05
C LYS A 184 9.06 3.34 1.33
N MET A 185 10.11 3.47 0.52
CA MET A 185 11.31 2.62 0.63
C MET A 185 12.07 2.84 1.93
N THR A 186 12.11 4.07 2.43
CA THR A 186 12.73 4.40 3.71
C THR A 186 11.96 3.75 4.86
N GLN A 187 10.62 3.86 4.89
CA GLN A 187 9.82 3.14 5.88
C GLN A 187 10.02 1.61 5.78
N GLY A 188 10.05 1.06 4.57
CA GLY A 188 10.32 -0.36 4.33
C GLY A 188 11.68 -0.81 4.88
N TYR A 189 12.71 0.03 4.81
CA TYR A 189 14.00 -0.24 5.45
C TYR A 189 13.87 -0.31 6.98
N ALA A 190 13.19 0.66 7.61
CA ALA A 190 12.98 0.66 9.05
C ALA A 190 12.26 -0.61 9.53
N LEU A 191 11.17 -1.01 8.84
CA LEU A 191 10.44 -2.25 9.14
C LEU A 191 11.36 -3.49 9.04
N CYS A 192 12.22 -3.56 8.04
CA CYS A 192 13.16 -4.66 7.86
C CYS A 192 14.19 -4.76 9.00
N VAL A 193 14.78 -3.63 9.37
CA VAL A 193 15.79 -3.56 10.43
C VAL A 193 15.19 -3.95 11.79
N LEU A 194 13.97 -3.48 12.07
CA LEU A 194 13.21 -3.78 13.29
C LEU A 194 12.58 -5.20 13.30
N ASP A 195 12.95 -6.05 12.36
CA ASP A 195 12.51 -7.44 12.24
C ASP A 195 10.99 -7.66 12.17
N TYR A 196 10.29 -6.74 11.50
CA TYR A 196 8.85 -6.88 11.28
C TYR A 196 8.50 -8.17 10.54
N GLU A 197 7.39 -8.76 10.95
CA GLU A 197 6.70 -9.82 10.21
C GLU A 197 5.66 -9.22 9.26
N PHE A 198 5.73 -9.59 7.99
CA PHE A 198 4.75 -9.22 6.99
C PHE A 198 3.74 -10.36 6.86
N GLN A 199 2.69 -10.32 7.68
CA GLN A 199 1.69 -11.39 7.77
C GLN A 199 0.66 -11.25 6.64
N ILE A 200 0.94 -11.92 5.52
CA ILE A 200 0.09 -11.93 4.32
C ILE A 200 -1.20 -12.69 4.62
N LEU A 201 -2.33 -12.06 4.36
CA LEU A 201 -3.65 -12.60 4.64
C LEU A 201 -4.20 -13.38 3.45
N ASP A 202 -4.97 -14.44 3.68
CA ASP A 202 -5.44 -15.37 2.64
C ASP A 202 -6.51 -14.82 1.69
N ASN A 203 -7.35 -13.89 2.15
CA ASN A 203 -8.52 -13.38 1.42
C ASN A 203 -8.65 -11.84 1.42
N ALA A 204 -7.64 -11.11 1.90
CA ALA A 204 -7.63 -9.65 1.86
C ALA A 204 -6.77 -9.14 0.69
N PHE A 205 -7.32 -8.21 -0.07
CA PHE A 205 -6.64 -7.59 -1.20
C PHE A 205 -7.13 -6.16 -1.43
N LEU A 206 -6.36 -5.41 -2.23
CA LEU A 206 -6.73 -4.10 -2.75
C LEU A 206 -6.91 -4.19 -4.26
N VAL A 207 -7.87 -3.43 -4.76
CA VAL A 207 -8.14 -3.25 -6.17
C VAL A 207 -7.87 -1.81 -6.55
N HIS A 208 -6.99 -1.63 -7.52
CA HIS A 208 -6.73 -0.36 -8.15
C HIS A 208 -7.73 -0.13 -9.30
N LYS A 209 -8.56 0.91 -9.17
CA LYS A 209 -9.50 1.40 -10.19
C LYS A 209 -9.29 2.91 -10.32
N PRO A 210 -8.82 3.38 -11.50
CA PRO A 210 -9.70 3.51 -12.65
C PRO A 210 -9.37 2.61 -13.85
N GLY A 211 -8.29 1.84 -13.80
CA GLY A 211 -7.84 1.02 -14.92
C GLY A 211 -6.43 0.48 -14.73
N ILE A 212 -5.99 -0.36 -15.66
CA ILE A 212 -4.61 -0.87 -15.72
C ILE A 212 -3.65 0.27 -16.08
N LYS A 213 -2.71 0.59 -15.18
CA LYS A 213 -1.68 1.58 -15.45
C LYS A 213 -0.67 1.05 -16.47
N THR A 214 -0.32 1.91 -17.42
CA THR A 214 0.73 1.66 -18.41
C THR A 214 1.88 2.63 -18.16
N LEU A 215 3.10 2.21 -18.51
CA LEU A 215 4.27 3.05 -18.35
C LEU A 215 4.16 4.27 -19.28
N LYS A 216 4.10 5.46 -18.70
CA LYS A 216 4.17 6.73 -19.42
C LYS A 216 5.50 7.40 -19.11
N LYS A 217 6.26 7.77 -20.15
CA LYS A 217 7.50 8.54 -19.98
C LYS A 217 7.14 9.94 -19.49
N ASP A 218 7.78 10.36 -18.41
CA ASP A 218 7.61 11.67 -17.80
C ASP A 218 9.00 12.19 -17.39
N PRO A 219 9.64 13.02 -18.26
CA PRO A 219 10.97 13.55 -18.00
C PRO A 219 11.05 14.40 -16.72
N ALA A 220 10.01 15.19 -16.43
CA ALA A 220 9.97 16.01 -15.22
C ALA A 220 9.95 15.14 -13.97
N ARG A 221 9.15 14.07 -13.98
CA ARG A 221 9.11 13.09 -12.90
C ARG A 221 10.42 12.30 -12.78
N ALA A 222 11.09 12.00 -13.88
CA ALA A 222 12.41 11.35 -13.84
C ALA A 222 13.46 12.23 -13.14
N ILE A 223 13.45 13.54 -13.40
CA ILE A 223 14.34 14.49 -12.71
C ILE A 223 14.01 14.56 -11.20
N ALA A 224 12.73 14.63 -10.85
CA ALA A 224 12.30 14.62 -9.44
C ALA A 224 12.75 13.33 -8.72
N ALA A 225 12.63 12.18 -9.38
CA ALA A 225 13.11 10.90 -8.86
C ALA A 225 14.63 10.86 -8.68
N GLY A 226 15.40 11.42 -9.62
CA GLY A 226 16.85 11.54 -9.48
C GLY A 226 17.28 12.37 -8.25
N ARG A 227 16.60 13.51 -8.02
CA ARG A 227 16.83 14.36 -6.83
C ARG A 227 16.48 13.62 -5.54
N THR A 228 15.35 12.92 -5.53
CA THR A 228 14.87 12.13 -4.38
C THR A 228 15.84 11.00 -4.04
N ASN A 229 16.29 10.24 -5.03
CA ASN A 229 17.28 9.18 -4.83
C ASN A 229 18.62 9.72 -4.32
N SER A 230 19.04 10.91 -4.76
CA SER A 230 20.23 11.57 -4.22
C SER A 230 20.03 11.97 -2.75
N LEU A 231 18.88 12.55 -2.39
CA LEU A 231 18.53 12.90 -1.02
C LEU A 231 18.51 11.65 -0.12
N ILE A 232 17.85 10.58 -0.57
CA ILE A 232 17.81 9.30 0.13
C ILE A 232 19.24 8.80 0.38
N ARG A 233 20.04 8.66 -0.67
CA ARG A 233 21.39 8.07 -0.56
C ARG A 233 22.34 8.89 0.30
N LYS A 234 22.31 10.22 0.17
CA LYS A 234 23.31 11.11 0.80
C LYS A 234 22.93 11.56 2.21
N THR A 235 21.64 11.60 2.53
CA THR A 235 21.14 12.22 3.77
C THR A 235 20.26 11.23 4.55
N ILE A 236 19.14 10.81 3.96
CA ILE A 236 18.12 10.04 4.70
C ILE A 236 18.66 8.67 5.13
N PHE A 237 19.27 7.92 4.22
CA PHE A 237 19.73 6.57 4.52
C PHE A 237 20.83 6.53 5.60
N PRO A 238 21.85 7.40 5.59
CA PRO A 238 22.75 7.57 6.74
C PRO A 238 22.03 7.87 8.06
N GLU A 239 21.06 8.79 8.07
CA GLU A 239 20.28 9.11 9.28
C GLU A 239 19.47 7.90 9.76
N MET A 240 18.84 7.16 8.85
CA MET A 240 18.09 5.95 9.20
C MET A 240 18.96 4.87 9.82
N LYS A 241 20.22 4.72 9.38
CA LYS A 241 21.17 3.79 10.00
C LYS A 241 21.50 4.17 11.44
N ILE A 242 21.49 5.46 11.76
CA ILE A 242 21.68 5.96 13.13
C ILE A 242 20.42 5.72 13.96
N LEU A 243 19.24 6.04 13.42
CA LEU A 243 17.97 5.96 14.13
C LEU A 243 17.52 4.51 14.40
N TYR A 244 17.63 3.63 13.40
CA TYR A 244 17.10 2.27 13.47
C TYR A 244 18.18 1.19 13.53
N GLY A 245 19.43 1.54 13.24
CA GLY A 245 20.53 0.59 13.11
C GLY A 245 20.66 0.02 11.69
N SER A 246 21.40 -1.08 11.55
CA SER A 246 21.61 -1.77 10.28
C SER A 246 21.46 -3.27 10.46
N ARG A 247 20.86 -3.94 9.46
CA ARG A 247 20.70 -5.39 9.44
C ARG A 247 21.02 -5.94 8.05
N LYS A 248 21.79 -7.04 8.00
CA LYS A 248 22.16 -7.70 6.75
C LYS A 248 20.90 -8.08 5.96
N GLY A 249 20.86 -7.69 4.68
CA GLY A 249 19.73 -7.98 3.78
C GLY A 249 18.63 -6.92 3.76
N CYS A 250 18.71 -5.87 4.59
CA CYS A 250 17.81 -4.72 4.54
C CYS A 250 18.42 -3.59 3.69
N ALA A 251 17.61 -2.98 2.82
CA ALA A 251 18.00 -1.83 2.02
C ALA A 251 16.82 -0.86 1.83
N VAL A 252 17.15 0.36 1.42
CA VAL A 252 16.22 1.32 0.81
C VAL A 252 16.19 1.04 -0.68
#